data_AF-A0A363TQH7-F1
#
_entry.id   AF-A0A363TQH7-F1
#
_cell.length_a   1.000
_cell.length_b   1.000
_cell.length_c   1.000
_cell.angle_alpha   90.00
_cell.angle_beta   90.00
_cell.angle_gamma   90.00
#
_symmetry.space_group_name_H-M   'P 1'
#
loop_
_entity.id
_entity.type
_entity.pdbx_description
1 polymer ?
#
loop_
_entity_poly.entity_id
_entity_poly.type
_entity_poly.pdbx_seq_one_letter_code
_entity_poly.pdbx_strand_id
1 'polypeptide(L)'
;MVNDPFTLRLALFYVALFGAIGIQLPFFPLWLAAKGLDAATIGLALALPHLVRVAAIPVATRLADRMGALRGALIVASAGAVVTHAARGLTGGALALLLAIAVASIVLTPVVPLGDAYALKGLGARGVAYGPVRLWGSAAFIAGNVGAGTAIGWIAAVDLIWLM
;
A
#
# COMPACT_ATOMS: atom_id res chain seq x y z
N MET A 1 21.00 6.22 -16.51
CA MET A 1 20.68 5.49 -15.26
C MET A 1 19.17 5.31 -15.01
N VAL A 2 18.27 5.86 -15.85
CA VAL A 2 16.86 5.42 -15.99
C VAL A 2 16.49 5.53 -17.48
N ASN A 3 17.20 4.79 -18.35
CA ASN A 3 17.03 4.92 -19.80
C ASN A 3 16.16 3.79 -20.39
N ASP A 4 15.72 2.85 -19.55
CA ASP A 4 14.83 1.76 -19.91
C ASP A 4 13.41 2.06 -19.41
N PRO A 5 12.39 2.05 -20.29
CA PRO A 5 10.99 2.28 -19.92
C PRO A 5 10.49 1.36 -18.80
N PHE A 6 11.00 0.14 -18.69
CA PHE A 6 10.61 -0.78 -17.61
C PHE A 6 11.11 -0.28 -16.24
N THR A 7 12.39 0.11 -16.16
CA THR A 7 12.99 0.66 -14.95
C THR A 7 12.26 1.91 -14.47
N LEU A 8 11.89 2.81 -15.39
CA LEU A 8 11.11 4.02 -15.05
C LEU A 8 9.73 3.68 -14.48
N ARG A 9 8.98 2.78 -15.13
CA ARG A 9 7.65 2.37 -14.66
C ARG A 9 7.71 1.75 -13.28
N LEU A 10 8.76 0.97 -13.00
CA LEU A 10 8.96 0.33 -11.71
C LEU A 10 9.36 1.33 -10.62
N ALA A 11 10.22 2.31 -10.94
CA ALA A 11 10.53 3.40 -10.02
C ALA A 11 9.27 4.22 -9.67
N LEU A 12 8.46 4.58 -10.68
CA LEU A 12 7.19 5.29 -10.46
C LEU A 12 6.20 4.46 -9.64
N PHE A 13 6.11 3.15 -9.89
CA PHE A 13 5.33 2.24 -9.06
C PHE A 13 5.78 2.27 -7.59
N TYR A 14 7.10 2.21 -7.34
CA TYR A 14 7.62 2.30 -5.97
C TYR A 14 7.38 3.67 -5.33
N VAL A 15 7.49 4.76 -6.10
CA VAL A 15 7.18 6.11 -5.62
C VAL A 15 5.71 6.18 -5.18
N ALA A 16 4.78 5.72 -6.00
CA ALA A 16 3.36 5.74 -5.67
C ALA A 16 3.05 4.85 -4.44
N LEU A 17 3.55 3.62 -4.44
CA LEU A 17 3.31 2.65 -3.38
C LEU A 17 3.87 3.12 -2.03
N PHE A 18 5.14 3.54 -2.00
CA PHE A 18 5.78 3.92 -0.75
C PHE A 18 5.44 5.34 -0.31
N GLY A 19 5.07 6.23 -1.24
CA GLY A 19 4.47 7.52 -0.90
C GLY A 19 3.17 7.34 -0.11
N ALA A 20 2.23 6.54 -0.63
CA ALA A 20 0.99 6.20 0.06
C ALA A 20 1.25 5.53 1.42
N ILE A 21 2.15 4.55 1.47
CA ILE A 21 2.52 3.88 2.73
C ILE A 21 3.14 4.87 3.74
N GLY A 22 3.96 5.81 3.27
CA GLY A 22 4.61 6.84 4.08
C GLY A 22 3.62 7.78 4.76
N ILE A 23 2.50 8.07 4.10
CA ILE A 23 1.38 8.83 4.67
C ILE A 23 0.53 7.92 5.56
N GLN A 24 0.20 6.71 5.08
CA GLN A 24 -0.72 5.82 5.78
C GLN A 24 -0.22 5.41 7.17
N LEU A 25 1.05 5.04 7.32
CA LEU A 25 1.61 4.52 8.57
C LEU A 25 1.38 5.41 9.81
N PRO A 26 1.76 6.70 9.81
CA PRO A 26 1.56 7.57 10.97
C PRO A 26 0.13 8.10 11.12
N PHE A 27 -0.59 8.33 10.01
CA PHE A 27 -1.85 9.09 10.04
C PHE A 27 -3.09 8.19 10.06
N PHE A 28 -2.95 6.88 9.80
CA PHE A 28 -4.10 5.97 9.76
C PHE A 28 -4.78 5.84 11.13
N PRO A 29 -4.05 5.67 12.25
CA PRO A 29 -4.66 5.68 13.58
C PRO A 29 -5.38 7.00 13.90
N LEU A 30 -4.83 8.13 13.45
CA LEU A 30 -5.42 9.45 13.67
C LEU A 30 -6.74 9.60 12.90
N TRP A 31 -6.79 9.14 11.64
CA TRP A 31 -8.02 9.11 10.86
C TRP A 31 -9.09 8.21 11.50
N LEU A 32 -8.71 7.03 12.00
CA LEU A 32 -9.63 6.13 12.71
C LEU A 32 -10.19 6.79 13.98
N ALA A 33 -9.35 7.49 14.75
CA ALA A 33 -9.79 8.26 15.91
C ALA A 33 -10.75 9.39 15.53
N ALA A 34 -10.48 10.10 14.42
CA ALA A 34 -11.36 11.13 13.88
C ALA A 34 -12.72 10.58 13.38
N LYS A 35 -12.76 9.32 12.95
CA LYS A 35 -14.00 8.58 12.66
C LYS A 35 -14.76 8.12 13.92
N GLY A 36 -14.24 8.44 15.11
CA GLY A 36 -14.89 8.15 16.40
C GLY A 36 -14.62 6.75 16.95
N LEU A 37 -13.60 6.04 16.44
CA LEU A 37 -13.24 4.73 16.99
C LEU A 37 -12.48 4.89 18.31
N ASP A 38 -12.75 4.00 19.24
CA ASP A 38 -12.02 3.91 20.50
C ASP A 38 -10.65 3.22 20.34
N ALA A 39 -9.80 3.33 21.37
CA ALA A 39 -8.43 2.81 21.31
C ALA A 39 -8.37 1.29 21.07
N ALA A 40 -9.33 0.53 21.62
CA ALA A 40 -9.42 -0.92 21.44
C ALA A 40 -9.74 -1.27 19.97
N THR A 41 -10.72 -0.60 19.36
CA THR A 41 -11.09 -0.82 17.96
C THR A 41 -9.97 -0.39 17.01
N ILE A 42 -9.28 0.72 17.31
CA ILE A 42 -8.09 1.13 16.55
C ILE A 42 -7.02 0.05 16.63
N GLY A 43 -6.74 -0.50 17.81
CA GLY A 43 -5.78 -1.60 17.97
C GLY A 43 -6.12 -2.81 17.10
N LEU A 44 -7.40 -3.21 17.05
CA LEU A 44 -7.88 -4.28 16.17
C LEU A 44 -7.72 -3.93 14.68
N ALA A 45 -8.08 -2.71 14.29
CA ALA A 45 -7.95 -2.22 12.93
C ALA A 45 -6.49 -2.26 12.44
N LEU A 46 -5.54 -1.91 13.31
CA LEU A 46 -4.11 -1.97 13.01
C LEU A 46 -3.59 -3.40 12.98
N ALA A 47 -4.10 -4.30 13.82
CA ALA A 47 -3.69 -5.71 13.86
C ALA A 47 -4.17 -6.52 12.63
N LEU A 48 -5.34 -6.22 12.09
CA LEU A 48 -5.95 -6.97 10.98
C LEU A 48 -5.01 -7.16 9.77
N PRO A 49 -4.36 -6.12 9.23
CA PRO A 49 -3.39 -6.29 8.13
C PRO A 49 -2.21 -7.20 8.46
N HIS A 50 -1.80 -7.29 9.73
CA HIS A 50 -0.71 -8.18 10.16
C HIS A 50 -1.16 -9.64 10.24
N LEU A 51 -2.41 -9.88 10.63
CA LEU A 51 -2.98 -11.24 10.64
C LEU A 51 -3.25 -11.73 9.21
N VAL A 52 -3.89 -10.89 8.40
CA VAL A 52 -4.30 -11.24 7.03
C VAL A 52 -3.09 -11.55 6.15
N ARG A 53 -2.00 -10.79 6.28
CA ARG A 53 -0.82 -10.96 5.41
C ARG A 53 -0.18 -12.35 5.52
N VAL A 54 -0.31 -13.03 6.66
CA VAL A 54 0.26 -14.37 6.89
C VAL A 54 -0.30 -15.37 5.88
N ALA A 55 -1.59 -15.27 5.56
CA ALA A 55 -2.23 -16.12 4.56
C ALA A 55 -2.26 -15.47 3.17
N ALA A 56 -2.54 -14.16 3.09
CA ALA A 56 -2.73 -13.48 1.82
C ALA A 56 -1.47 -13.44 0.96
N ILE A 57 -0.29 -13.17 1.56
CA ILE A 57 0.97 -13.07 0.81
C ILE A 57 1.31 -14.42 0.15
N PRO A 58 1.46 -15.56 0.87
CA PRO A 58 1.83 -16.82 0.25
C PRO A 58 0.83 -17.30 -0.80
N VAL A 59 -0.47 -17.09 -0.57
CA VAL A 59 -1.51 -17.48 -1.54
C VAL A 59 -1.39 -16.66 -2.83
N ALA A 60 -1.30 -15.34 -2.70
CA ALA A 60 -1.24 -14.44 -3.85
C ALA A 60 0.06 -14.62 -4.65
N THR A 61 1.21 -14.67 -3.99
CA THR A 61 2.51 -14.83 -4.68
C THR A 61 2.61 -16.20 -5.36
N ARG A 62 2.24 -17.29 -4.67
CA ARG A 62 2.26 -18.64 -5.25
C ARG A 62 1.33 -18.76 -6.45
N LEU A 63 0.12 -18.20 -6.37
CA LEU A 63 -0.83 -18.24 -7.48
C LEU A 63 -0.29 -17.45 -8.68
N ALA A 64 0.23 -16.24 -8.44
CA ALA A 64 0.79 -15.39 -9.48
C ALA A 64 2.02 -16.02 -10.17
N ASP A 65 2.89 -16.67 -9.39
CA ASP A 65 4.06 -17.36 -9.92
C ASP A 65 3.68 -18.58 -10.76
N ARG A 66 2.77 -19.44 -10.26
CA ARG A 66 2.33 -20.64 -10.99
C ARG A 66 1.63 -20.32 -12.30
N MET A 67 0.91 -19.21 -12.37
CA MET A 67 0.23 -18.74 -13.57
C MET A 67 1.14 -17.94 -14.50
N GLY A 68 2.39 -17.67 -14.11
CA GLY A 68 3.28 -16.76 -14.85
C GLY A 68 2.73 -15.32 -14.94
N ALA A 69 1.83 -14.95 -14.04
CA ALA A 69 0.95 -13.79 -14.16
C ALA A 69 1.29 -12.68 -13.15
N LEU A 70 2.53 -12.60 -12.66
CA LEU A 70 2.98 -11.58 -11.69
C LEU A 70 2.54 -10.16 -12.05
N ARG A 71 2.70 -9.75 -13.32
CA ARG A 71 2.26 -8.43 -13.80
C ARG A 71 0.74 -8.26 -13.65
N GLY A 72 -0.04 -9.27 -14.02
CA GLY A 72 -1.50 -9.24 -13.93
C GLY A 72 -1.97 -9.19 -12.48
N ALA A 73 -1.40 -10.03 -11.62
CA ALA A 73 -1.66 -10.03 -10.19
C ALA A 73 -1.35 -8.67 -9.55
N LEU A 74 -0.23 -8.05 -9.93
CA LEU A 74 0.14 -6.72 -9.45
C LEU A 74 -0.86 -5.63 -9.88
N ILE A 75 -1.32 -5.67 -11.14
CA ILE A 75 -2.32 -4.73 -11.65
C ILE A 75 -3.65 -4.89 -10.91
N VAL A 76 -4.13 -6.13 -10.75
CA VAL A 76 -5.38 -6.43 -10.06
C VAL A 76 -5.30 -6.02 -8.58
N ALA A 77 -4.19 -6.34 -7.91
CA ALA A 77 -3.99 -5.96 -6.52
C ALA A 77 -3.89 -4.43 -6.35
N SER A 78 -3.21 -3.73 -7.27
CA SER A 78 -3.10 -2.26 -7.22
C SER A 78 -4.45 -1.59 -7.49
N ALA A 79 -5.22 -2.07 -8.47
CA ALA A 79 -6.56 -1.56 -8.75
C ALA A 79 -7.52 -1.83 -7.58
N GLY A 80 -7.48 -3.04 -7.02
CA GLY A 80 -8.26 -3.37 -5.84
C GLY A 80 -7.82 -2.56 -4.61
N ALA A 81 -6.55 -2.18 -4.50
CA ALA A 81 -6.08 -1.29 -3.44
C ALA A 81 -6.74 0.09 -3.53
N VAL A 82 -6.85 0.68 -4.73
CA VAL A 82 -7.56 1.95 -4.93
C VAL A 82 -9.05 1.82 -4.58
N VAL A 83 -9.71 0.76 -5.05
CA VAL A 83 -11.14 0.52 -4.77
C VAL A 83 -11.40 0.35 -3.28
N THR A 84 -10.62 -0.50 -2.62
CA THR A 84 -10.77 -0.75 -1.18
C THR A 84 -10.37 0.45 -0.33
N HIS A 85 -9.44 1.28 -0.84
CA HIS A 85 -9.11 2.55 -0.22
C HIS A 85 -10.32 3.50 -0.22
N ALA A 86 -10.91 3.76 -1.40
CA ALA A 86 -12.08 4.62 -1.53
C ALA A 86 -13.27 4.11 -0.69
N ALA A 87 -13.49 2.79 -0.68
CA ALA A 87 -14.54 2.17 0.11
C ALA A 87 -14.38 2.44 1.62
N ARG A 88 -13.16 2.39 2.18
CA ARG A 88 -12.90 2.72 3.59
C ARG A 88 -13.18 4.19 3.92
N GLY A 89 -12.92 5.11 2.98
CA GLY A 89 -13.22 6.53 3.19
C GLY A 89 -14.72 6.79 3.35
N LEU A 90 -15.53 6.08 2.57
CA LEU A 90 -16.99 6.22 2.49
C LEU A 90 -17.76 5.43 3.56
N THR A 91 -17.12 4.47 4.23
CA THR A 91 -17.80 3.67 5.26
C THR A 91 -17.98 4.48 6.56
N GLY A 92 -19.13 4.23 7.19
CA GLY A 92 -19.48 4.72 8.53
C GLY A 92 -19.69 3.55 9.49
N GLY A 93 -19.42 3.78 10.78
CA GLY A 93 -19.56 2.79 11.83
C GLY A 93 -18.35 1.84 11.98
N ALA A 94 -18.02 1.51 13.23
CA ALA A 94 -16.82 0.75 13.58
C ALA A 94 -16.77 -0.64 12.91
N LEU A 95 -17.86 -1.41 12.97
CA LEU A 95 -17.90 -2.76 12.43
C LEU A 95 -17.72 -2.80 10.90
N ALA A 96 -18.44 -1.94 10.18
CA ALA A 96 -18.32 -1.86 8.72
C ALA A 96 -16.91 -1.44 8.30
N LEU A 97 -16.28 -0.52 9.05
CA LEU A 97 -14.92 -0.10 8.80
C LEU A 97 -13.90 -1.22 9.07
N LEU A 98 -14.04 -1.99 10.15
CA LEU A 98 -13.18 -3.14 10.43
C LEU A 98 -13.29 -4.20 9.31
N LEU A 99 -14.50 -4.51 8.84
CA LEU A 99 -14.70 -5.42 7.72
C LEU A 99 -14.06 -4.88 6.43
N ALA A 100 -14.22 -3.59 6.14
CA ALA A 100 -13.58 -2.96 4.99
C ALA A 100 -12.04 -3.03 5.08
N ILE A 101 -11.46 -2.85 6.27
CA ILE A 101 -10.02 -2.99 6.51
C ILE A 101 -9.57 -4.44 6.33
N ALA A 102 -10.33 -5.42 6.83
CA ALA A 102 -10.02 -6.83 6.65
C ALA A 102 -10.00 -7.22 5.16
N VAL A 103 -11.02 -6.82 4.39
CA VAL A 103 -11.10 -7.06 2.94
C VAL A 103 -9.97 -6.33 2.21
N ALA A 104 -9.73 -5.06 2.53
CA ALA A 104 -8.63 -4.29 1.97
C ALA A 104 -7.28 -4.99 2.22
N SER A 105 -7.08 -5.55 3.41
CA SER A 105 -5.83 -6.22 3.77
C SER A 105 -5.51 -7.44 2.90
N ILE A 106 -6.52 -8.16 2.41
CA ILE A 106 -6.32 -9.30 1.50
C ILE A 106 -5.68 -8.82 0.19
N VAL A 107 -6.07 -7.63 -0.26
CA VAL A 107 -5.64 -7.06 -1.54
C VAL A 107 -4.35 -6.25 -1.39
N LEU A 108 -4.20 -5.46 -0.33
CA LEU A 108 -3.09 -4.54 -0.13
C LEU A 108 -1.81 -5.27 0.31
N THR A 109 -1.93 -6.25 1.22
CA THR A 109 -0.75 -6.87 1.84
C THR A 109 0.18 -7.58 0.85
N PRO A 110 -0.30 -8.18 -0.26
CA PRO A 110 0.57 -8.77 -1.28
C PRO A 110 1.17 -7.79 -2.28
N VAL A 111 0.72 -6.52 -2.34
CA VAL A 111 1.18 -5.56 -3.37
C VAL A 111 2.70 -5.36 -3.33
N VAL A 112 3.27 -5.18 -2.14
CA VAL A 112 4.73 -5.01 -1.97
C VAL A 112 5.48 -6.30 -2.39
N PRO A 113 5.19 -7.49 -1.85
CA PRO A 113 5.84 -8.73 -2.30
C PRO A 113 5.70 -9.03 -3.79
N LEU A 114 4.51 -8.82 -4.38
CA LEU A 114 4.27 -9.00 -5.81
C LEU A 114 5.08 -8.01 -6.65
N GLY A 115 5.14 -6.75 -6.20
CA GLY A 115 5.96 -5.71 -6.81
C GLY A 115 7.44 -6.06 -6.79
N ASP A 116 7.95 -6.52 -5.65
CA ASP A 116 9.35 -6.91 -5.47
C ASP A 116 9.70 -8.17 -6.28
N ALA A 117 8.81 -9.18 -6.32
CA ALA A 117 9.00 -10.36 -7.16
C ALA A 117 9.03 -9.99 -8.65
N TYR A 118 8.12 -9.12 -9.09
CA TYR A 118 8.09 -8.61 -10.46
C TYR A 118 9.35 -7.79 -10.80
N ALA A 119 9.81 -6.95 -9.86
CA ALA A 119 11.01 -6.16 -9.98
C ALA A 119 12.27 -7.03 -10.14
N LEU A 120 12.49 -7.97 -9.22
CA LEU A 120 13.65 -8.84 -9.22
C LEU A 120 13.73 -9.67 -10.50
N LYS A 121 12.60 -10.23 -10.95
CA LYS A 121 12.53 -10.98 -12.21
C LYS A 121 12.81 -10.10 -13.43
N GLY A 122 12.18 -8.92 -13.50
CA GLY A 122 12.27 -8.04 -14.67
C GLY A 122 13.61 -7.30 -14.78
N LEU A 123 14.17 -6.84 -13.67
CA LEU A 123 15.48 -6.18 -13.62
C LEU A 123 16.63 -7.18 -13.77
N GLY A 124 16.51 -8.37 -13.16
CA GLY A 124 17.50 -9.44 -13.31
C GLY A 124 17.69 -9.87 -14.76
N ALA A 125 16.60 -10.02 -15.51
CA ALA A 125 16.66 -10.31 -16.96
C ALA A 125 17.32 -9.21 -17.81
N ARG A 126 17.51 -8.00 -17.25
CA ARG A 126 18.12 -6.83 -17.91
C ARG A 126 19.52 -6.51 -17.38
N GLY A 127 20.03 -7.25 -16.39
CA GLY A 127 21.28 -6.92 -15.71
C GLY A 127 21.24 -5.61 -14.94
N VAL A 128 20.05 -5.12 -14.56
CA VAL A 128 19.88 -3.87 -13.79
C VAL A 128 19.78 -4.20 -12.30
N ALA A 129 20.49 -3.44 -11.47
CA ALA A 129 20.44 -3.62 -10.03
C ALA A 129 19.07 -3.19 -9.44
N TYR A 130 18.54 -3.99 -8.51
CA TYR A 130 17.28 -3.73 -7.82
C TYR A 130 17.33 -2.50 -6.90
N GLY A 131 18.41 -2.36 -6.13
CA GLY A 131 18.56 -1.35 -5.09
C GLY A 131 18.28 0.09 -5.54
N PRO A 132 18.92 0.60 -6.61
CA PRO A 132 18.69 1.96 -7.10
C PRO A 132 17.25 2.25 -7.51
N VAL A 133 16.53 1.25 -8.04
CA VAL A 133 15.11 1.41 -8.42
C VAL A 133 14.24 1.47 -7.17
N ARG A 134 14.51 0.61 -6.18
CA ARG A 134 13.77 0.54 -4.92
C ARG A 134 14.02 1.76 -4.01
N LEU A 135 15.19 2.40 -4.13
CA LEU A 135 15.57 3.61 -3.38
C LEU A 135 14.55 4.74 -3.56
N TRP A 136 14.01 4.92 -4.77
CA TRP A 136 12.98 5.93 -5.04
C TRP A 136 11.73 5.74 -4.17
N GLY A 137 11.39 4.50 -3.82
CA GLY A 137 10.32 4.23 -2.86
C GLY A 137 10.63 4.76 -1.47
N SER A 138 11.86 4.59 -0.97
CA SER A 138 12.26 5.13 0.35
C SER A 138 12.25 6.67 0.35
N ALA A 139 12.72 7.30 -0.73
CA ALA A 139 12.64 8.75 -0.87
C ALA A 139 11.18 9.24 -0.88
N ALA A 140 10.30 8.55 -1.61
CA ALA A 140 8.88 8.86 -1.65
C ALA A 140 8.18 8.65 -0.29
N PHE A 141 8.57 7.61 0.45
CA PHE A 141 8.08 7.39 1.81
C PHE A 141 8.38 8.58 2.70
N ILE A 142 9.64 9.04 2.73
CA ILE A 142 10.07 10.18 3.55
C ILE A 142 9.33 11.44 3.11
N ALA A 143 9.29 11.71 1.80
CA ALA A 143 8.62 12.88 1.25
C ALA A 143 7.11 12.88 1.56
N GLY A 144 6.44 11.74 1.41
CA GLY A 144 5.03 11.58 1.73
C GLY A 144 4.75 11.76 3.21
N ASN A 145 5.56 11.13 4.07
CA ASN A 145 5.43 11.23 5.53
C ASN A 145 5.60 12.67 6.03
N VAL A 146 6.69 13.34 5.63
CA VAL A 146 6.97 14.74 6.00
C VAL A 146 5.94 15.68 5.38
N GLY A 147 5.63 15.50 4.09
CA GLY A 147 4.66 16.32 3.37
C GLY A 147 3.27 16.26 4.00
N ALA A 148 2.76 15.06 4.28
CA ALA A 148 1.48 14.91 4.97
C ALA A 148 1.52 15.44 6.41
N GLY A 149 2.64 15.27 7.11
CA GLY A 149 2.85 15.87 8.43
C GLY A 149 2.80 17.39 8.43
N THR A 150 3.29 18.05 7.38
CA THR A 150 3.13 19.50 7.23
C THR A 150 1.71 19.91 6.83
N ALA A 151 1.02 19.09 6.03
CA ALA A 151 -0.33 19.35 5.55
C ALA A 151 -1.42 19.13 6.61
N ILE A 152 -1.16 18.33 7.66
CA ILE A 152 -2.16 17.98 8.67
C ILE A 152 -2.72 19.17 9.45
N GLY A 153 -1.96 20.27 9.55
CA GLY A 153 -2.46 21.51 10.16
C GLY A 153 -3.54 22.21 9.33
N TRP A 154 -3.70 21.82 8.07
CA TRP A 154 -4.58 22.45 7.07
C TRP A 154 -5.73 21.52 6.64
N ILE A 155 -5.65 20.22 6.96
CA ILE A 155 -6.60 19.19 6.54
C ILE A 155 -7.31 18.63 7.78
N ALA A 156 -8.64 18.56 7.73
CA ALA A 156 -9.40 17.97 8.82
C ALA A 156 -9.05 16.48 8.98
N ALA A 157 -8.95 16.01 10.23
CA ALA A 157 -8.52 14.65 10.52
C ALA A 157 -9.41 13.56 9.88
N VAL A 158 -10.70 13.86 9.64
CA VAL A 158 -11.65 12.98 8.96
C VAL A 158 -11.35 12.80 7.46
N ASP A 159 -10.71 13.80 6.84
CA ASP A 159 -10.38 13.85 5.42
C ASP A 159 -8.98 13.32 5.11
N LEU A 160 -8.19 12.96 6.14
CA LEU A 160 -6.83 12.42 5.98
C LEU A 160 -6.77 11.17 5.11
N ILE A 161 -7.86 10.40 5.03
CA ILE A 161 -7.94 9.25 4.15
C ILE A 161 -7.72 9.65 2.68
N TRP A 162 -8.16 10.83 2.24
CA TRP A 162 -8.01 11.27 0.85
C TRP A 162 -6.60 11.72 0.50
N LEU A 163 -5.74 11.93 1.51
CA LEU A 163 -4.33 12.23 1.34
C LEU A 163 -3.47 10.97 1.18
N MET A 164 -3.97 9.83 1.68
CA MET A 164 -3.29 8.53 1.73
C MET A 164 -3.41 7.74 0.42
#